data_AF-A0A0E0JVJ3-F1
#
_entry.id   AF-A0A0E0JVJ3-F1
#
_cell.length_a   1.000
_cell.length_b   1.000
_cell.length_c   1.000
_cell.angle_alpha   90.00
_cell.angle_beta   90.00
_cell.angle_gamma   90.00
#
_symmetry.space_group_name_H-M   'P 1'
#
loop_
_entity.id
_entity.type
_entity.pdbx_description
1 polymer ?
#
loop_
_entity_poly.entity_id
_entity_poly.type
_entity_poly.pdbx_seq_one_letter_code
_entity_poly.pdbx_strand_id
1 'polypeptide(L)'
;MELQNIGASNKGDAFYRYKMPKMITRIESRGNGIKTKIVNMVDIAKALARPASYITKYFSCVVGTRHTFDEKTGDSLVYGAHDTVKLAGLLENFIKKYVQCYGCGNPETEIVVSVISKADKKVSLKCAACGHVSEVVDKKNDQFIKFISKGSPEPKKGGKDNKAMRRAEKERMSEGVSNGHGANKATLYDQLVKKIKAKAATPAQVKAILSSSPLPPQDAMNALLDALFHGAGKGFAKEVLKRKDYLAAAVSDDTDAQVLLLHAIEAFCGGGSGAEAVKEVPVVLKVLYDGDVLEEEAIDKWYKEAVAVGRTSPALEKATPFVEWLKRADSEEEEE
;
A
#
# COMPACT_ATOMS: atom_id res chain seq x y z
N MET A 1 17.19 -24.29 0.01
CA MET A 1 15.98 -24.34 -0.85
C MET A 1 16.35 -23.72 -2.19
N GLU A 2 16.00 -24.37 -3.29
CA GLU A 2 16.25 -23.83 -4.62
C GLU A 2 15.32 -22.63 -4.86
N LEU A 3 15.89 -21.47 -5.19
CA LEU A 3 15.15 -20.24 -5.45
C LEU A 3 14.88 -20.08 -6.95
N GLN A 4 13.76 -19.45 -7.29
CA GLN A 4 13.39 -19.06 -8.63
C GLN A 4 12.92 -17.60 -8.65
N ASN A 5 13.09 -16.94 -9.79
CA ASN A 5 12.66 -15.55 -9.95
C ASN A 5 11.13 -15.44 -9.97
N ILE A 6 10.60 -14.36 -9.40
CA ILE A 6 9.17 -14.08 -9.39
C ILE A 6 8.76 -13.54 -10.77
N GLY A 7 7.86 -14.26 -11.43
CA GLY A 7 7.31 -13.93 -12.74
C GLY A 7 8.12 -14.56 -13.88
N ALA A 8 7.42 -15.28 -14.76
CA ALA A 8 8.00 -15.97 -15.92
C ALA A 8 8.89 -15.09 -16.81
N SER A 9 8.57 -13.80 -16.98
CA SER A 9 9.37 -12.86 -17.79
C SER A 9 10.78 -12.64 -17.26
N ASN A 10 11.00 -12.88 -15.96
CA ASN A 10 12.29 -12.64 -15.30
C ASN A 10 13.14 -13.91 -15.16
N LYS A 11 12.70 -15.06 -15.70
CA LYS A 11 13.33 -16.37 -15.46
C LYS A 11 14.81 -16.46 -15.86
N GLY A 12 15.25 -15.64 -16.82
CA GLY A 12 16.63 -15.64 -17.34
C GLY A 12 17.59 -14.68 -16.62
N ASP A 13 17.11 -13.80 -15.74
CA ASP A 13 17.95 -12.78 -15.09
C ASP A 13 18.53 -13.31 -13.77
N ALA A 14 19.83 -13.61 -13.75
CA ALA A 14 20.51 -14.12 -12.56
C ALA A 14 20.51 -13.12 -11.38
N PHE A 15 20.47 -11.82 -11.68
CA PHE A 15 20.55 -10.72 -10.70
C PHE A 15 19.18 -10.17 -10.30
N TYR A 16 18.10 -10.79 -10.78
CA TYR A 16 16.76 -10.36 -10.41
C TYR A 16 16.57 -10.38 -8.88
N ARG A 17 16.17 -9.24 -8.34
CA ARG A 17 16.09 -8.99 -6.89
C ARG A 17 15.07 -9.87 -6.18
N TYR A 18 13.94 -10.16 -6.84
CA TYR A 18 12.78 -10.79 -6.23
C TYR A 18 12.73 -12.29 -6.52
N LYS A 19 13.01 -13.09 -5.49
CA LYS A 19 13.09 -14.55 -5.59
C LYS A 19 12.09 -15.22 -4.65
N MET A 20 11.55 -16.36 -5.07
CA MET A 20 10.71 -17.23 -4.26
C MET A 20 11.24 -18.66 -4.30
N PRO A 21 11.00 -19.49 -3.28
CA PRO A 21 11.38 -20.90 -3.34
C PRO A 21 10.58 -21.64 -4.43
N LYS A 22 11.21 -22.62 -5.09
CA LYS A 22 10.51 -23.50 -6.03
C LYS A 22 9.42 -24.29 -5.32
N MET A 23 8.27 -24.46 -5.97
CA MET A 23 7.15 -25.20 -5.39
C MET A 23 7.49 -26.68 -5.23
N ILE A 24 7.20 -27.21 -4.04
CA ILE A 24 7.38 -28.63 -3.71
C ILE A 24 6.00 -29.19 -3.39
N THR A 25 5.57 -30.19 -4.16
CA THR A 25 4.31 -30.90 -3.92
C THR A 25 4.56 -32.35 -3.53
N ARG A 26 3.65 -32.91 -2.72
CA ARG A 26 3.66 -34.30 -2.28
C ARG A 26 2.24 -34.84 -2.30
N ILE A 27 2.07 -36.08 -2.76
CA ILE A 27 0.78 -36.78 -2.68
C ILE A 27 0.64 -37.37 -1.26
N GLU A 28 -0.41 -36.99 -0.52
CA GLU A 28 -0.64 -37.48 0.85
C GLU A 28 -1.51 -38.74 0.91
N SER A 29 -2.36 -38.98 -0.08
CA SER A 29 -3.34 -40.06 -0.07
C SER A 29 -3.48 -40.74 -1.44
N ARG A 30 -3.94 -42.00 -1.45
CA ARG A 30 -4.15 -42.81 -2.67
C ARG A 30 -5.65 -43.15 -2.82
N GLY A 31 -6.11 -43.41 -4.04
CA GLY A 31 -7.50 -43.81 -4.34
C GLY A 31 -8.49 -42.62 -4.38
N ASN A 32 -9.75 -42.87 -4.02
CA ASN A 32 -10.88 -41.92 -4.15
C ASN A 32 -10.77 -40.66 -3.27
N GLY A 33 -9.73 -40.56 -2.44
CA GLY A 33 -9.46 -39.41 -1.59
C GLY A 33 -8.09 -38.78 -1.84
N ILE A 34 -7.50 -38.93 -3.04
CA ILE A 34 -6.18 -38.38 -3.37
C ILE A 34 -6.11 -36.86 -3.17
N LYS A 35 -5.08 -36.40 -2.48
CA LYS A 35 -4.80 -34.99 -2.19
C LYS A 35 -3.34 -34.68 -2.49
N THR A 36 -3.14 -33.53 -3.10
CA THR A 36 -1.83 -32.96 -3.35
C THR A 36 -1.56 -31.91 -2.28
N LYS A 37 -0.54 -32.15 -1.46
CA LYS A 37 -0.02 -31.20 -0.47
C LYS A 37 1.07 -30.35 -1.07
N ILE A 38 1.01 -29.05 -0.80
CA ILE A 38 2.07 -28.11 -1.17
C ILE A 38 2.87 -27.85 0.09
N VAL A 39 4.06 -28.44 0.17
CA VAL A 39 4.85 -28.56 1.41
C VAL A 39 5.38 -27.19 1.87
N ASN A 40 5.81 -26.37 0.92
CA ASN A 40 6.43 -25.07 1.19
C ASN A 40 5.52 -23.89 0.85
N MET A 41 4.20 -24.05 0.96
CA MET A 41 3.26 -22.98 0.60
C MET A 41 3.48 -21.72 1.43
N VAL A 42 3.71 -21.86 2.74
CA VAL A 42 3.90 -20.73 3.64
C VAL A 42 5.10 -19.88 3.22
N ASP A 43 6.19 -20.51 2.80
CA ASP A 43 7.40 -19.79 2.39
C ASP A 43 7.23 -19.09 1.04
N ILE A 44 6.53 -19.74 0.09
CA ILE A 44 6.13 -19.11 -1.17
C ILE A 44 5.22 -17.90 -0.91
N ALA A 45 4.23 -18.08 -0.04
CA ALA A 45 3.27 -17.04 0.30
C ALA A 45 3.94 -15.83 0.97
N LYS A 46 4.89 -16.07 1.86
CA LYS A 46 5.74 -15.02 2.46
C LYS A 46 6.54 -14.26 1.40
N ALA A 47 7.17 -14.96 0.46
CA ALA A 47 7.94 -14.33 -0.62
C ALA A 47 7.06 -13.47 -1.55
N LEU A 48 5.80 -13.86 -1.75
CA LEU A 48 4.82 -13.11 -2.55
C LEU A 48 4.08 -12.03 -1.75
N ALA A 49 4.35 -11.87 -0.46
CA ALA A 49 3.60 -11.01 0.45
C ALA A 49 2.07 -11.24 0.36
N ARG A 50 1.64 -12.50 0.29
CA ARG A 50 0.24 -12.91 0.24
C ARG A 50 -0.07 -13.95 1.30
N PRO A 51 -1.31 -14.02 1.82
CA PRO A 51 -1.74 -15.13 2.64
C PRO A 51 -1.67 -16.46 1.87
N ALA A 52 -1.15 -17.51 2.50
CA ALA A 52 -1.11 -18.86 1.92
C ALA A 52 -2.52 -19.41 1.60
N SER A 53 -3.53 -18.98 2.36
CA SER A 53 -4.93 -19.29 2.13
C SER A 53 -5.41 -18.80 0.75
N TYR A 54 -4.93 -17.64 0.28
CA TYR A 54 -5.33 -17.06 -1.00
C TYR A 54 -4.81 -17.89 -2.17
N ILE A 55 -3.53 -18.25 -2.13
CA ILE A 55 -2.90 -19.06 -3.17
C ILE A 55 -3.57 -20.45 -3.24
N THR A 56 -3.80 -21.06 -2.07
CA THR A 56 -4.46 -22.37 -1.97
C THR A 56 -5.90 -22.33 -2.50
N LYS A 57 -6.65 -21.26 -2.17
CA LYS A 57 -8.01 -21.04 -2.69
C LYS A 57 -8.01 -20.84 -4.20
N TYR A 58 -7.06 -20.07 -4.72
CA TYR A 58 -6.93 -19.83 -6.16
C TYR A 58 -6.74 -21.12 -6.93
N PHE A 59 -5.85 -22.01 -6.49
CA PHE A 59 -5.68 -23.33 -7.13
C PHE A 59 -6.98 -24.12 -7.14
N SER A 60 -7.71 -24.14 -6.03
CA SER A 60 -9.02 -24.79 -5.94
C SER A 60 -10.01 -24.24 -6.97
N CYS A 61 -10.07 -22.92 -7.14
CA CYS A 61 -10.98 -22.29 -8.10
C CYS A 61 -10.62 -22.59 -9.55
N VAL A 62 -9.33 -22.57 -9.90
CA VAL A 62 -8.88 -22.83 -11.28
C VAL A 62 -8.97 -24.30 -11.65
N VAL A 63 -8.65 -25.19 -10.71
CA VAL A 63 -8.68 -26.64 -10.92
C VAL A 63 -10.12 -27.19 -10.78
N GLY A 64 -11.01 -26.46 -10.12
CA GLY A 64 -12.39 -26.88 -9.88
C GLY A 64 -12.53 -27.93 -8.77
N THR A 65 -11.64 -27.91 -7.78
CA THR A 65 -11.62 -28.89 -6.68
C THR A 65 -11.74 -28.24 -5.30
N ARG A 66 -11.98 -29.09 -4.29
CA ARG A 66 -11.95 -28.68 -2.89
C ARG A 66 -10.51 -28.44 -2.44
N HIS A 67 -10.34 -27.55 -1.46
CA HIS A 67 -9.06 -27.33 -0.79
C HIS A 67 -9.26 -27.32 0.72
N THR A 68 -8.15 -27.47 1.43
CA THR A 68 -8.08 -27.29 2.88
C THR A 68 -6.79 -26.56 3.18
N PHE A 69 -6.87 -25.53 4.02
CA PHE A 69 -5.71 -24.82 4.54
C PHE A 69 -5.79 -24.81 6.05
N ASP A 70 -4.76 -25.30 6.73
CA ASP A 70 -4.63 -25.25 8.18
C ASP A 70 -3.63 -24.16 8.56
N GLU A 71 -4.11 -23.12 9.26
CA GLU A 71 -3.29 -21.98 9.69
C GLU A 71 -2.27 -22.36 10.77
N LYS A 72 -2.51 -23.43 11.55
CA LYS A 72 -1.62 -23.83 12.65
C LYS A 72 -0.42 -24.59 12.14
N THR A 73 -0.65 -25.52 11.20
CA THR A 73 0.41 -26.34 10.62
C THR A 73 1.01 -25.70 9.36
N GLY A 74 0.29 -24.77 8.73
CA GLY A 74 0.66 -24.21 7.43
C GLY A 74 0.39 -25.16 6.26
N ASP A 75 -0.37 -26.23 6.49
CA ASP A 75 -0.62 -27.27 5.50
C ASP A 75 -1.64 -26.81 4.45
N SER A 76 -1.18 -26.77 3.19
CA SER A 76 -2.01 -26.47 2.02
C SER A 76 -2.31 -27.74 1.23
N LEU A 77 -3.59 -28.14 1.23
CA LEU A 77 -4.08 -29.33 0.55
C LEU A 77 -5.03 -28.95 -0.60
N VAL A 78 -4.75 -29.48 -1.79
CA VAL A 78 -5.65 -29.39 -2.95
C VAL A 78 -6.10 -30.80 -3.31
N TYR A 79 -7.41 -31.02 -3.39
CA TYR A 79 -7.96 -32.34 -3.69
C TYR A 79 -7.73 -32.69 -5.16
N GLY A 80 -7.42 -33.97 -5.41
CA GLY A 80 -7.00 -34.49 -6.71
C GLY A 80 -5.50 -34.73 -6.81
N ALA A 81 -5.12 -35.50 -7.84
CA ALA A 81 -3.73 -35.70 -8.22
C ALA A 81 -3.30 -34.57 -9.15
N HIS A 82 -2.42 -33.70 -8.68
CA HIS A 82 -1.91 -32.57 -9.46
C HIS A 82 -0.39 -32.58 -9.46
N ASP A 83 0.17 -32.54 -10.66
CA ASP A 83 1.62 -32.47 -10.82
C ASP A 83 2.15 -31.10 -10.39
N THR A 84 3.38 -31.08 -9.89
CA THR A 84 4.08 -29.86 -9.48
C THR A 84 4.15 -28.85 -10.62
N VAL A 85 4.41 -29.31 -11.85
CA VAL A 85 4.52 -28.45 -13.06
C VAL A 85 3.22 -27.72 -13.34
N LYS A 86 2.08 -28.42 -13.21
CA LYS A 86 0.75 -27.85 -13.44
C LYS A 86 0.45 -26.77 -12.40
N LEU A 87 0.66 -27.06 -11.11
CA LEU A 87 0.42 -26.11 -10.03
C LEU A 87 1.39 -24.91 -10.06
N ALA A 88 2.64 -25.13 -10.46
CA ALA A 88 3.60 -24.04 -10.68
C ALA A 88 3.16 -23.13 -11.83
N GLY A 89 2.66 -23.68 -12.94
CA GLY A 89 2.10 -22.87 -14.03
C GLY A 89 0.88 -22.04 -13.59
N LEU A 90 0.02 -22.60 -12.72
CA LEU A 90 -1.07 -21.84 -12.12
C LEU A 90 -0.56 -20.75 -11.17
N LEU A 91 0.52 -21.01 -10.43
CA LEU A 91 1.13 -20.01 -9.55
C LEU A 91 1.67 -18.82 -10.34
N GLU A 92 2.27 -19.04 -11.50
CA GLU A 92 2.71 -17.96 -12.39
C GLU A 92 1.54 -17.10 -12.87
N ASN A 93 0.41 -17.73 -13.22
CA ASN A 93 -0.82 -17.00 -13.57
C ASN A 93 -1.37 -16.20 -12.39
N PHE A 94 -1.26 -16.73 -11.18
CA PHE A 94 -1.62 -16.02 -9.96
C PHE A 94 -0.73 -14.80 -9.74
N ILE A 95 0.59 -14.97 -9.88
CA ILE A 95 1.59 -13.90 -9.71
C ILE A 95 1.31 -12.78 -10.68
N LYS A 96 1.12 -13.09 -11.97
CA LYS A 96 0.84 -12.09 -13.01
C LYS A 96 -0.43 -11.28 -12.75
N LYS A 97 -1.44 -11.86 -12.11
CA LYS A 97 -2.76 -11.24 -11.92
C LYS A 97 -3.00 -10.62 -10.54
N TYR A 98 -2.38 -11.16 -9.49
CA TYR A 98 -2.68 -10.79 -8.10
C TYR A 98 -1.44 -10.37 -7.28
N VAL A 99 -0.25 -10.34 -7.92
CA VAL A 99 1.01 -9.97 -7.27
C VAL A 99 1.78 -8.91 -8.07
N GLN A 100 1.92 -9.06 -9.38
CA GLN A 100 2.65 -8.09 -10.19
C GLN A 100 1.80 -6.86 -10.50
N CYS A 101 2.43 -5.68 -10.41
CA CYS A 101 1.83 -4.44 -10.86
C CYS A 101 1.65 -4.47 -12.40
N TYR A 102 0.48 -4.06 -12.89
CA TYR A 102 0.21 -3.97 -14.33
C TYR A 102 0.94 -2.82 -15.03
N GLY A 103 1.42 -1.82 -14.29
CA GLY A 103 2.21 -0.71 -14.83
C GLY A 103 3.70 -1.04 -14.94
N CYS A 104 4.34 -1.35 -13.80
CA CYS A 104 5.81 -1.53 -13.73
C CYS A 104 6.28 -2.98 -13.61
N GLY A 105 5.39 -3.97 -13.47
CA GLY A 105 5.76 -5.38 -13.32
C GLY A 105 6.37 -5.78 -11.97
N ASN A 106 6.50 -4.84 -11.02
CA ASN A 106 7.08 -5.12 -9.70
C ASN A 106 6.13 -6.01 -8.85
N PRO A 107 6.62 -7.10 -8.21
CA PRO A 107 5.82 -7.94 -7.32
C PRO A 107 5.46 -7.33 -5.96
N GLU A 108 6.05 -6.18 -5.58
CA GLU A 108 5.67 -5.45 -4.36
C GLU A 108 4.36 -4.69 -4.55
N THR A 109 3.24 -5.41 -4.40
CA THR A 109 1.90 -4.82 -4.44
C THR A 109 1.09 -5.23 -3.22
N GLU A 110 0.09 -4.44 -2.87
CA GLU A 110 -0.89 -4.72 -1.82
C GLU A 110 -2.28 -4.87 -2.42
N ILE A 111 -3.03 -5.88 -1.97
CA ILE A 111 -4.43 -6.07 -2.37
C ILE A 111 -5.29 -5.17 -1.50
N VAL A 112 -5.94 -4.18 -2.13
CA VAL A 112 -6.88 -3.26 -1.48
C VAL A 112 -8.30 -3.64 -1.90
N VAL A 113 -9.15 -3.94 -0.91
CA VAL A 113 -10.57 -4.19 -1.15
C VAL A 113 -11.35 -2.92 -0.85
N SER A 114 -11.80 -2.22 -1.89
CA SER A 114 -12.64 -1.04 -1.75
C SER A 114 -14.12 -1.44 -1.70
N VAL A 115 -14.84 -0.92 -0.71
CA VAL A 115 -16.28 -1.13 -0.58
C VAL A 115 -16.98 -0.05 -1.39
N ILE A 116 -17.74 -0.46 -2.42
CA ILE A 116 -18.54 0.46 -3.23
C ILE A 116 -19.98 0.45 -2.75
N SER A 117 -20.50 -0.74 -2.41
CA SER A 117 -21.81 -0.92 -1.81
C SER A 117 -21.76 -2.07 -0.80
N LYS A 118 -22.84 -2.27 -0.02
CA LYS A 118 -22.94 -3.43 0.89
C LYS A 118 -22.81 -4.78 0.15
N ALA A 119 -23.10 -4.82 -1.15
CA ALA A 119 -23.02 -6.01 -1.99
C ALA A 119 -21.81 -6.01 -2.95
N ASP A 120 -21.34 -4.83 -3.37
CA ASP A 120 -20.27 -4.67 -4.34
C ASP A 120 -18.98 -4.19 -3.69
N LYS A 121 -17.98 -5.04 -3.77
CA LYS A 121 -16.62 -4.75 -3.31
C LYS A 121 -15.67 -4.96 -4.48
N LYS A 122 -14.87 -3.94 -4.78
CA LYS A 122 -13.85 -4.00 -5.82
C LYS A 122 -12.51 -4.42 -5.21
N VAL A 123 -11.77 -5.23 -5.95
CA VAL A 123 -10.43 -5.66 -5.58
C VAL A 123 -9.44 -4.93 -6.49
N SER A 124 -8.56 -4.14 -5.88
CA SER A 124 -7.52 -3.37 -6.57
C SER A 124 -6.14 -3.78 -6.06
N LEU A 125 -5.12 -3.62 -6.90
CA LEU A 125 -3.71 -3.81 -6.55
C LEU A 125 -3.05 -2.44 -6.48
N LYS A 126 -2.50 -2.09 -5.32
CA LYS A 126 -1.70 -0.89 -5.12
C LYS A 126 -0.22 -1.26 -5.17
N CYS A 127 0.54 -0.68 -6.09
CA CYS A 127 1.97 -0.93 -6.18
C CYS A 127 2.77 -0.06 -5.22
N ALA A 128 3.70 -0.66 -4.46
CA ALA A 128 4.60 0.08 -3.58
C ALA A 128 5.72 0.81 -4.34
N ALA A 129 6.08 0.33 -5.54
CA ALA A 129 7.18 0.89 -6.32
C ALA A 129 6.79 2.10 -7.17
N CYS A 130 5.69 2.01 -7.91
CA CYS A 130 5.24 3.11 -8.79
C CYS A 130 3.97 3.83 -8.31
N GLY A 131 3.37 3.39 -7.19
CA GLY A 131 2.12 3.98 -6.67
C GLY A 131 0.86 3.67 -7.50
N HIS A 132 1.00 3.04 -8.67
CA HIS A 132 -0.12 2.76 -9.56
C HIS A 132 -1.13 1.82 -8.88
N VAL A 133 -2.40 2.23 -8.90
CA VAL A 133 -3.53 1.44 -8.41
C VAL A 133 -4.27 0.89 -9.62
N SER A 134 -4.24 -0.43 -9.77
CA SER A 134 -4.93 -1.09 -10.87
C SER A 134 -6.09 -1.92 -10.35
N GLU A 135 -7.26 -1.75 -10.98
CA GLU A 135 -8.39 -2.64 -10.75
C GLU A 135 -8.07 -4.02 -11.33
N VAL A 136 -8.30 -5.07 -10.55
CA VAL A 136 -8.23 -6.43 -11.08
C VAL A 136 -9.52 -6.65 -11.89
N VAL A 137 -9.45 -6.36 -13.19
CA VAL A 137 -10.61 -6.39 -14.10
C VAL A 137 -11.19 -7.80 -14.18
N ASP A 138 -12.46 -7.91 -13.84
CA ASP A 138 -13.16 -9.19 -13.67
C ASP A 138 -13.87 -9.64 -14.96
N LYS A 139 -13.92 -10.96 -15.16
CA LYS A 139 -14.92 -11.63 -16.00
C LYS A 139 -16.11 -12.08 -15.14
N LYS A 140 -16.79 -11.16 -14.43
CA LYS A 140 -18.07 -11.32 -13.69
C LYS A 140 -18.28 -12.57 -12.78
N ASN A 141 -17.36 -13.53 -12.70
CA ASN A 141 -17.61 -14.85 -12.15
C ASN A 141 -16.37 -15.50 -11.51
N ASP A 142 -15.31 -14.74 -11.26
CA ASP A 142 -14.14 -15.28 -10.58
C ASP A 142 -14.47 -15.61 -9.12
N GLN A 143 -14.58 -16.91 -8.82
CA GLN A 143 -14.84 -17.43 -7.47
C GLN A 143 -13.75 -17.01 -6.47
N PHE A 144 -12.54 -16.71 -6.95
CA PHE A 144 -11.45 -16.27 -6.12
C PHE A 144 -11.59 -14.80 -5.71
N ILE A 145 -11.99 -13.91 -6.63
CA ILE A 145 -12.31 -12.51 -6.29
C ILE A 145 -13.45 -12.44 -5.28
N LYS A 146 -14.51 -13.24 -5.47
CA LYS A 146 -15.62 -13.35 -4.50
C LYS A 146 -15.13 -13.77 -3.11
N PHE A 147 -14.09 -14.61 -3.03
CA PHE A 147 -13.48 -15.00 -1.76
C PHE A 147 -12.68 -13.86 -1.12
N ILE A 148 -11.84 -13.16 -1.90
CA ILE A 148 -11.10 -11.99 -1.42
C ILE A 148 -12.06 -10.90 -0.91
N SER A 149 -13.10 -10.58 -1.68
CA SER A 149 -14.09 -9.56 -1.34
C SER A 149 -14.86 -9.88 -0.06
N LYS A 150 -15.10 -11.17 0.24
CA LYS A 150 -15.81 -11.56 1.47
C LYS A 150 -14.96 -11.40 2.74
N GLY A 151 -13.64 -11.25 2.60
CA GLY A 151 -12.71 -11.35 3.71
C GLY A 151 -12.54 -12.81 4.14
N SER A 152 -11.32 -13.21 4.50
CA SER A 152 -11.05 -14.54 5.05
C SER A 152 -11.94 -14.79 6.27
N PRO A 153 -12.54 -15.98 6.44
CA PRO A 153 -13.46 -16.24 7.55
C PRO A 153 -12.77 -16.05 8.90
N GLU A 154 -13.32 -15.18 9.75
CA GLU A 154 -12.93 -15.09 11.16
C GLU A 154 -13.17 -16.45 11.85
N PRO A 155 -12.26 -16.91 12.73
CA PRO A 155 -12.58 -17.99 13.66
C PRO A 155 -13.71 -17.52 14.60
N LYS A 156 -14.75 -18.35 14.73
CA LYS A 156 -15.95 -18.07 15.52
C LYS A 156 -15.59 -17.58 16.94
N LYS A 157 -16.13 -16.42 17.31
CA LYS A 157 -16.11 -15.85 18.66
C LYS A 157 -16.67 -16.82 19.71
N GLY A 158 -15.87 -17.10 20.74
CA GLY A 158 -16.34 -17.67 21.99
C GLY A 158 -15.20 -17.87 23.01
N GLY A 159 -15.24 -17.13 24.12
CA GLY A 159 -14.57 -17.50 25.37
C GLY A 159 -13.19 -16.89 25.66
N LYS A 160 -13.16 -15.95 26.62
CA LYS A 160 -12.15 -15.57 27.64
C LYS A 160 -10.60 -15.67 27.43
N ASP A 161 -10.06 -16.24 26.36
CA ASP A 161 -8.60 -16.43 26.19
C ASP A 161 -7.89 -15.28 25.43
N ASN A 162 -8.65 -14.27 24.97
CA ASN A 162 -8.16 -13.17 24.13
C ASN A 162 -7.17 -12.20 24.85
N LYS A 163 -7.08 -12.24 26.18
CA LYS A 163 -6.12 -11.39 26.93
C LYS A 163 -4.75 -12.06 27.10
N ALA A 164 -4.70 -13.39 27.12
CA ALA A 164 -3.45 -14.16 27.23
C ALA A 164 -2.70 -14.21 25.88
N MET A 165 -3.43 -14.32 24.77
CA MET A 165 -2.85 -14.41 23.42
C MET A 165 -2.14 -13.11 22.99
N ARG A 166 -2.68 -11.93 23.34
CA ARG A 166 -2.02 -10.62 23.06
C ARG A 166 -0.71 -10.39 23.83
N ARG A 167 -0.51 -11.05 24.98
CA ARG A 167 0.78 -11.01 25.71
C ARG A 167 1.77 -12.02 25.15
N ALA A 168 1.32 -13.23 24.85
CA ALA A 168 2.15 -14.29 24.27
C ALA A 168 2.64 -13.96 22.84
N GLU A 169 1.87 -13.22 22.04
CA GLU A 169 2.29 -12.77 20.70
C GLU A 169 3.31 -11.63 20.78
N LYS A 170 3.18 -10.74 21.79
CA LYS A 170 4.15 -9.67 22.07
C LYS A 170 5.47 -10.18 22.65
N GLU A 171 5.44 -11.26 23.43
CA GLU A 171 6.62 -11.94 23.99
C GLU A 171 7.28 -12.91 23.00
N ARG A 172 6.53 -13.49 22.06
CA ARG A 172 7.10 -14.33 20.98
C ARG A 172 7.76 -13.55 19.85
N MET A 173 7.50 -12.24 19.74
CA MET A 173 8.18 -11.35 18.80
C MET A 173 9.57 -10.88 19.29
N SER A 174 9.96 -11.13 20.55
CA SER A 174 11.29 -10.76 21.06
C SER A 174 12.37 -11.83 20.87
N GLU A 175 12.02 -13.07 20.51
CA GLU A 175 12.99 -14.18 20.42
C GLU A 175 12.93 -14.88 19.06
N GLY A 176 13.42 -14.21 18.01
CA GLY A 176 13.46 -14.82 16.67
C GLY A 176 14.09 -13.95 15.60
N VAL A 177 15.30 -13.44 15.84
CA VAL A 177 16.12 -12.74 14.85
C VAL A 177 17.19 -13.71 14.31
N SER A 178 17.18 -13.95 13.00
CA SER A 178 18.39 -13.79 12.18
C SER A 178 18.07 -13.76 10.68
N ASN A 179 18.56 -12.68 10.04
CA ASN A 179 18.75 -12.39 8.61
C ASN A 179 17.49 -12.17 7.74
N GLY A 180 17.22 -11.01 7.13
CA GLY A 180 17.93 -9.73 6.99
C GLY A 180 17.46 -9.03 5.70
N HIS A 181 17.16 -7.73 5.76
CA HIS A 181 16.89 -6.78 4.65
C HIS A 181 15.45 -6.58 4.12
N GLY A 182 14.52 -6.22 5.01
CA GLY A 182 13.23 -5.61 4.63
C GLY A 182 12.55 -4.77 5.74
N ALA A 183 13.01 -4.91 6.99
CA ALA A 183 12.41 -4.29 8.16
C ALA A 183 12.74 -2.79 8.36
N ASN A 184 13.60 -2.18 7.54
CA ASN A 184 14.10 -0.83 7.81
C ASN A 184 13.10 0.28 7.44
N LYS A 185 12.28 0.17 6.39
CA LYS A 185 11.48 1.34 5.93
C LYS A 185 10.29 1.68 6.85
N ALA A 186 9.54 0.68 7.29
CA ALA A 186 8.42 0.88 8.23
C ALA A 186 8.91 1.30 9.63
N THR A 187 10.04 0.74 10.10
CA THR A 187 10.64 1.16 11.38
C THR A 187 11.25 2.56 11.28
N LEU A 188 11.89 2.93 10.17
CA LEU A 188 12.45 4.27 9.97
C LEU A 188 11.35 5.33 9.80
N TYR A 189 10.25 5.02 9.11
CA TYR A 189 9.08 5.90 9.01
C TYR A 189 8.48 6.15 10.40
N ASP A 190 8.17 5.09 11.14
CA ASP A 190 7.61 5.20 12.50
C ASP A 190 8.57 5.90 13.47
N GLN A 191 9.88 5.66 13.33
CA GLN A 191 10.91 6.35 14.10
C GLN A 191 10.98 7.83 13.75
N LEU A 192 10.87 8.19 12.47
CA LEU A 192 10.87 9.58 12.04
C LEU A 192 9.63 10.31 12.54
N VAL A 193 8.43 9.72 12.40
CA VAL A 193 7.19 10.27 12.95
C VAL A 193 7.32 10.50 14.46
N LYS A 194 7.88 9.54 15.22
CA LYS A 194 8.15 9.70 16.65
C LYS A 194 9.18 10.79 16.94
N LYS A 195 10.25 10.88 16.14
CA LYS A 195 11.30 11.89 16.28
C LYS A 195 10.76 13.29 16.02
N ILE A 196 9.90 13.46 15.01
CA ILE A 196 9.23 14.74 14.71
C ILE A 196 8.29 15.10 15.88
N LYS A 197 7.43 14.18 16.33
CA LYS A 197 6.54 14.43 17.49
C LYS A 197 7.29 14.79 18.78
N ALA A 198 8.50 14.26 18.98
CA ALA A 198 9.29 14.51 20.18
C ALA A 198 10.25 15.72 20.09
N LYS A 199 10.78 16.04 18.90
CA LYS A 199 11.88 17.01 18.72
C LYS A 199 11.58 18.18 17.77
N ALA A 200 10.45 18.18 17.06
CA ALA A 200 10.07 19.29 16.18
C ALA A 200 9.26 20.35 16.95
N ALA A 201 9.86 20.94 17.98
CA ALA A 201 9.22 22.00 18.76
C ALA A 201 9.31 23.39 18.09
N THR A 202 10.14 23.53 17.05
CA THR A 202 10.33 24.78 16.29
C THR A 202 10.44 24.50 14.77
N PRO A 203 10.12 25.47 13.91
CA PRO A 203 10.24 25.33 12.45
C PRO A 203 11.67 24.98 11.98
N ALA A 204 12.70 25.58 12.61
CA ALA A 204 14.10 25.29 12.28
C ALA A 204 14.49 23.82 12.56
N GLN A 205 13.93 23.22 13.62
CA GLN A 205 14.15 21.81 13.95
C GLN A 205 13.49 20.87 12.95
N VAL A 206 12.34 21.23 12.37
CA VAL A 206 11.70 20.45 11.30
C VAL A 206 12.64 20.31 10.12
N LYS A 207 13.16 21.44 9.62
CA LYS A 207 14.09 21.47 8.49
C LYS A 207 15.31 20.58 8.74
N ALA A 208 15.96 20.74 9.90
CA ALA A 208 17.11 19.92 10.28
C ALA A 208 16.78 18.42 10.37
N ILE A 209 15.60 18.06 10.90
CA ILE A 209 15.18 16.66 10.99
C ILE A 209 14.93 16.07 9.60
N LEU A 210 14.26 16.81 8.72
CA LEU A 210 13.99 16.38 7.34
C LEU A 210 15.28 16.23 6.52
N SER A 211 16.20 17.20 6.57
CA SER A 211 17.47 17.12 5.84
C SER A 211 18.39 16.01 6.34
N SER A 212 18.26 15.61 7.61
CA SER A 212 19.01 14.49 8.21
C SER A 212 18.32 13.11 8.04
N SER A 213 17.15 13.07 7.41
CA SER A 213 16.35 11.86 7.29
C SER A 213 16.96 10.88 6.28
N PRO A 214 17.08 9.58 6.60
CA PRO A 214 17.50 8.55 5.65
C PRO A 214 16.36 8.10 4.72
N LEU A 215 15.14 8.65 4.86
CA LEU A 215 14.00 8.30 4.03
C LEU A 215 14.00 9.11 2.72
N PRO A 216 13.38 8.59 1.65
CA PRO A 216 13.10 9.37 0.46
C PRO A 216 12.37 10.69 0.80
N PRO A 217 12.61 11.79 0.05
CA PRO A 217 12.03 13.10 0.35
C PRO A 217 10.50 13.08 0.50
N GLN A 218 9.79 12.36 -0.36
CA GLN A 218 8.34 12.20 -0.27
C GLN A 218 7.89 11.50 1.02
N ASP A 219 8.57 10.42 1.42
CA ASP A 219 8.23 9.67 2.64
C ASP A 219 8.53 10.49 3.90
N ALA A 220 9.59 11.32 3.87
CA ALA A 220 9.90 12.25 4.95
C ALA A 220 8.84 13.35 5.09
N MET A 221 8.34 13.89 3.97
CA MET A 221 7.26 14.88 3.96
C MET A 221 5.92 14.28 4.41
N ASN A 222 5.61 13.05 4.00
CA ASN A 222 4.45 12.30 4.50
C ASN A 222 4.54 12.09 6.02
N ALA A 223 5.72 11.72 6.53
CA ALA A 223 5.95 11.54 7.96
C ALA A 223 5.80 12.86 8.75
N LEU A 224 6.19 14.01 8.17
CA LEU A 224 5.97 15.32 8.76
C LEU A 224 4.47 15.62 8.90
N LEU A 225 3.70 15.42 7.83
CA LEU A 225 2.26 15.66 7.84
C LEU A 225 1.53 14.73 8.81
N ASP A 226 1.87 13.44 8.82
CA ASP A 226 1.36 12.50 9.81
C ASP A 226 1.76 12.87 11.24
N ALA A 227 2.94 13.46 11.45
CA ALA A 227 3.38 13.87 12.77
C ALA A 227 2.65 15.13 13.26
N LEU A 228 2.45 16.12 12.40
CA LEU A 228 1.83 17.41 12.74
C LEU A 228 0.30 17.33 12.84
N PHE A 229 -0.34 16.50 12.00
CA PHE A 229 -1.80 16.51 11.82
C PHE A 229 -2.48 15.19 12.18
N HIS A 230 -1.82 14.28 12.90
CA HIS A 230 -2.38 13.00 13.34
C HIS A 230 -3.76 13.17 14.01
N GLY A 231 -4.83 12.71 13.34
CA GLY A 231 -6.21 12.76 13.85
C GLY A 231 -6.99 14.03 13.49
N ALA A 232 -6.45 14.92 12.66
CA ALA A 232 -7.17 16.07 12.13
C ALA A 232 -8.17 15.65 11.04
N GLY A 233 -9.44 15.46 11.43
CA GLY A 233 -10.56 15.24 10.52
C GLY A 233 -11.28 16.56 10.17
N LYS A 234 -12.16 17.02 11.06
CA LYS A 234 -12.80 18.35 10.99
C LYS A 234 -11.90 19.42 11.61
N GLY A 235 -11.62 20.49 10.85
CA GLY A 235 -10.74 21.58 11.28
C GLY A 235 -9.29 21.43 10.81
N PHE A 236 -9.04 20.59 9.81
CA PHE A 236 -7.72 20.42 9.20
C PHE A 236 -7.16 21.75 8.68
N ALA A 237 -7.96 22.56 7.97
CA ALA A 237 -7.54 23.88 7.49
C ALA A 237 -7.12 24.84 8.62
N LYS A 238 -7.80 24.77 9.78
CA LYS A 238 -7.45 25.59 10.94
C LYS A 238 -6.13 25.15 11.59
N GLU A 239 -5.89 23.85 11.66
CA GLU A 239 -4.63 23.32 12.20
C GLU A 239 -3.47 23.59 11.24
N VAL A 240 -3.70 23.51 9.92
CA VAL A 240 -2.72 23.91 8.90
C VAL A 240 -2.37 25.39 9.05
N LEU A 241 -3.37 26.27 9.19
CA LEU A 241 -3.13 27.71 9.42
C LEU A 241 -2.27 27.96 10.68
N LYS A 242 -2.53 27.21 11.76
CA LYS A 242 -1.78 27.32 13.02
C LYS A 242 -0.33 26.82 12.91
N ARG A 243 -0.06 25.89 11.99
CA ARG A 243 1.25 25.24 11.81
C ARG A 243 1.95 25.65 10.51
N LYS A 244 1.46 26.67 9.81
CA LYS A 244 1.97 27.07 8.48
C LYS A 244 3.47 27.36 8.49
N ASP A 245 4.00 27.95 9.57
CA ASP A 245 5.43 28.26 9.70
C ASP A 245 6.32 27.00 9.70
N TYR A 246 5.79 25.86 10.19
CA TYR A 246 6.49 24.58 10.16
C TYR A 246 6.54 24.00 8.74
N LEU A 247 5.50 24.25 7.94
CA LEU A 247 5.44 23.83 6.55
C LEU A 247 6.31 24.73 5.66
N ALA A 248 6.26 26.05 5.85
CA ALA A 248 7.18 27.00 5.22
C ALA A 248 8.65 26.62 5.45
N ALA A 249 9.03 26.31 6.69
CA ALA A 249 10.39 25.86 6.99
C ALA A 249 10.75 24.51 6.35
N ALA A 250 9.77 23.62 6.14
CA ALA A 250 9.99 22.33 5.50
C ALA A 250 10.22 22.46 3.98
N VAL A 251 9.54 23.41 3.32
CA VAL A 251 9.67 23.64 1.87
C VAL A 251 10.82 24.59 1.52
N SER A 252 11.18 25.53 2.41
CA SER A 252 12.34 26.43 2.22
C SER A 252 12.39 27.13 0.86
N ASP A 253 11.23 27.57 0.35
CA ASP A 253 11.07 28.25 -0.95
C ASP A 253 11.53 27.42 -2.17
N ASP A 254 11.68 26.10 -2.00
CA ASP A 254 12.00 25.18 -3.10
C ASP A 254 10.72 24.66 -3.74
N THR A 255 10.53 24.96 -5.02
CA THR A 255 9.37 24.54 -5.82
C THR A 255 9.18 23.01 -5.79
N ASP A 256 10.27 22.24 -5.81
CA ASP A 256 10.18 20.78 -5.75
C ASP A 256 9.70 20.30 -4.37
N ALA A 257 10.20 20.89 -3.27
CA ALA A 257 9.70 20.61 -1.93
C ALA A 257 8.23 21.03 -1.72
N GLN A 258 7.78 22.13 -2.35
CA GLN A 258 6.38 22.55 -2.37
C GLN A 258 5.49 21.50 -3.08
N VAL A 259 5.95 20.95 -4.21
CA VAL A 259 5.25 19.85 -4.91
C VAL A 259 5.22 18.58 -4.05
N LEU A 260 6.30 18.24 -3.34
CA LEU A 260 6.32 17.12 -2.39
C LEU A 260 5.31 17.32 -1.25
N LEU A 261 5.14 18.55 -0.76
CA LEU A 261 4.13 18.91 0.23
C LEU A 261 2.71 18.70 -0.32
N LEU A 262 2.43 19.12 -1.55
CA LEU A 262 1.14 18.89 -2.22
C LEU A 262 0.82 17.39 -2.34
N HIS A 263 1.79 16.58 -2.77
CA HIS A 263 1.64 15.12 -2.79
C HIS A 263 1.42 14.51 -1.41
N ALA A 264 2.04 15.08 -0.37
CA ALA A 264 1.86 14.61 0.99
C ALA A 264 0.46 14.97 1.55
N ILE A 265 -0.08 16.15 1.21
CA ILE A 265 -1.47 16.52 1.53
C ILE A 265 -2.44 15.56 0.83
N GLU A 266 -2.22 15.29 -0.46
CA GLU A 266 -3.01 14.32 -1.23
C GLU A 266 -2.98 12.93 -0.57
N ALA A 267 -1.80 12.44 -0.18
CA ALA A 267 -1.62 11.15 0.48
C ALA A 267 -2.31 11.11 1.86
N PHE A 268 -2.21 12.18 2.64
CA PHE A 268 -2.87 12.32 3.94
C PHE A 268 -4.39 12.27 3.81
N CYS A 269 -4.94 12.98 2.83
CA CYS A 269 -6.38 12.99 2.52
C CYS A 269 -6.89 11.65 1.98
N GLY A 270 -6.03 10.86 1.32
CA GLY A 270 -6.35 9.51 0.85
C GLY A 270 -6.31 8.41 1.92
N GLY A 271 -5.74 8.70 3.11
CA GLY A 271 -5.62 7.77 4.23
C GLY A 271 -6.83 7.74 5.17
N GLY A 272 -6.99 6.63 5.92
CA GLY A 272 -8.15 6.41 6.80
C GLY A 272 -8.36 7.48 7.90
N SER A 273 -7.32 8.19 8.32
CA SER A 273 -7.40 9.29 9.30
C SER A 273 -7.76 10.65 8.70
N GLY A 274 -7.67 10.83 7.37
CA GLY A 274 -7.84 12.11 6.67
C GLY A 274 -9.06 12.18 5.74
N ALA A 275 -9.94 11.18 5.74
CA ALA A 275 -11.10 11.12 4.84
C ALA A 275 -12.06 12.32 4.98
N GLU A 276 -12.16 12.91 6.18
CA GLU A 276 -12.93 14.16 6.40
C GLU A 276 -12.15 15.42 5.95
N ALA A 277 -10.82 15.38 5.96
CA ALA A 277 -9.95 16.48 5.55
C ALA A 277 -10.00 16.73 4.03
N VAL A 278 -10.37 15.73 3.22
CA VAL A 278 -10.60 15.87 1.76
C VAL A 278 -11.51 17.04 1.42
N LYS A 279 -12.54 17.30 2.26
CA LYS A 279 -13.51 18.39 2.02
C LYS A 279 -12.90 19.77 2.27
N GLU A 280 -11.83 19.84 3.06
CA GLU A 280 -11.13 21.07 3.42
C GLU A 280 -9.94 21.37 2.52
N VAL A 281 -9.58 20.46 1.59
CA VAL A 281 -8.46 20.62 0.64
C VAL A 281 -8.46 21.97 -0.08
N PRO A 282 -9.58 22.49 -0.63
CA PRO A 282 -9.57 23.79 -1.31
C PRO A 282 -9.21 24.94 -0.36
N VAL A 283 -9.71 24.86 0.88
CA VAL A 283 -9.44 25.86 1.93
C VAL A 283 -7.98 25.75 2.40
N VAL A 284 -7.44 24.53 2.50
CA VAL A 284 -6.05 24.28 2.86
C VAL A 284 -5.11 24.85 1.80
N LEU A 285 -5.37 24.61 0.51
CA LEU A 285 -4.57 25.17 -0.58
C LEU A 285 -4.60 26.69 -0.55
N LYS A 286 -5.78 27.29 -0.38
CA LYS A 286 -5.92 28.74 -0.22
C LYS A 286 -5.14 29.27 1.00
N VAL A 287 -5.21 28.60 2.15
CA VAL A 287 -4.48 29.00 3.38
C VAL A 287 -2.97 28.94 3.19
N LEU A 288 -2.47 27.94 2.46
CA LEU A 288 -1.05 27.79 2.18
C LEU A 288 -0.56 28.79 1.12
N TYR A 289 -1.41 29.08 0.12
CA TYR A 289 -1.16 30.12 -0.89
C TYR A 289 -1.15 31.52 -0.27
N ASP A 290 -2.23 31.92 0.42
CA ASP A 290 -2.33 33.19 1.17
C ASP A 290 -1.26 33.32 2.27
N GLY A 291 -0.61 32.21 2.64
CA GLY A 291 0.41 32.12 3.67
C GLY A 291 1.84 32.10 3.15
N ASP A 292 2.05 32.31 1.84
CA ASP A 292 3.33 32.26 1.14
C ASP A 292 4.08 30.92 1.34
N VAL A 293 3.35 29.81 1.52
CA VAL A 293 3.93 28.46 1.64
C VAL A 293 3.93 27.72 0.31
N LEU A 294 2.94 28.00 -0.54
CA LEU A 294 2.80 27.42 -1.86
C LEU A 294 2.66 28.53 -2.89
N GLU A 295 3.49 28.48 -3.91
CA GLU A 295 3.42 29.39 -5.06
C GLU A 295 2.58 28.77 -6.18
N GLU A 296 2.08 29.62 -7.08
CA GLU A 296 1.29 29.19 -8.24
C GLU A 296 2.04 28.17 -9.10
N GLU A 297 3.34 28.37 -9.31
CA GLU A 297 4.18 27.46 -10.10
C GLU A 297 4.15 26.03 -9.55
N ALA A 298 4.27 25.86 -8.23
CA ALA A 298 4.24 24.54 -7.59
C ALA A 298 2.86 23.88 -7.70
N ILE A 299 1.79 24.66 -7.55
CA ILE A 299 0.41 24.17 -7.63
C ILE A 299 0.07 23.75 -9.06
N ASP A 300 0.45 24.54 -10.06
CA ASP A 300 0.21 24.20 -11.46
C ASP A 300 1.08 23.02 -11.92
N LYS A 301 2.35 22.94 -11.50
CA LYS A 301 3.21 21.78 -11.76
C LYS A 301 2.60 20.49 -11.21
N TRP A 302 2.19 20.49 -9.94
CA TRP A 302 1.53 19.35 -9.31
C TRP A 302 0.25 18.93 -10.06
N TYR A 303 -0.59 19.89 -10.45
CA TYR A 303 -1.84 19.61 -11.15
C TYR A 303 -1.62 19.10 -12.58
N LYS A 304 -0.74 19.72 -13.35
CA LYS A 304 -0.38 19.29 -14.71
C LYS A 304 0.22 17.89 -14.72
N GLU A 305 1.12 17.58 -13.79
CA GLU A 305 1.70 16.24 -13.65
C GLU A 305 0.61 15.19 -13.37
N ALA A 306 -0.35 15.51 -12.49
CA ALA A 306 -1.46 14.62 -12.20
C ALA A 306 -2.34 14.37 -13.44
N VAL A 307 -2.69 15.43 -14.19
CA VAL A 307 -3.49 15.32 -15.42
C VAL A 307 -2.75 14.55 -16.51
N ALA A 308 -1.46 14.82 -16.70
CA ALA A 308 -0.63 14.19 -17.74
C ALA A 308 -0.53 12.66 -17.57
N VAL A 309 -0.50 12.18 -16.33
CA VAL A 309 -0.45 10.74 -16.02
C VAL A 309 -1.82 10.13 -15.76
N GLY A 310 -2.91 10.88 -15.95
CA GLY A 310 -4.28 10.42 -15.70
C GLY A 310 -4.57 10.07 -14.23
N ARG A 311 -3.86 10.68 -13.29
CA ARG A 311 -4.03 10.46 -11.84
C ARG A 311 -5.31 11.17 -11.39
N THR A 312 -6.23 10.42 -10.80
CA THR A 312 -7.44 10.97 -10.17
C THR A 312 -7.44 10.64 -8.68
N SER A 313 -7.66 11.67 -7.86
CA SER A 313 -7.81 11.53 -6.41
C SER A 313 -8.91 12.46 -5.90
N PRO A 314 -9.59 12.12 -4.78
CA PRO A 314 -10.59 12.99 -4.19
C PRO A 314 -10.05 14.39 -3.82
N ALA A 315 -8.75 14.48 -3.50
CA ALA A 315 -8.09 15.76 -3.22
C ALA A 315 -7.90 16.58 -4.50
N LEU A 316 -7.48 15.95 -5.62
CA LEU A 316 -7.36 16.61 -6.92
C LEU A 316 -8.72 17.11 -7.43
N GLU A 317 -9.77 16.29 -7.35
CA GLU A 317 -11.13 16.70 -7.76
C GLU A 317 -11.64 17.90 -6.96
N LYS A 318 -11.32 17.96 -5.67
CA LYS A 318 -11.66 19.10 -4.81
C LYS A 318 -10.77 20.31 -5.07
N ALA A 319 -9.50 20.11 -5.45
CA ALA A 319 -8.58 21.18 -5.77
C ALA A 319 -8.87 21.85 -7.13
N THR A 320 -9.50 21.15 -8.08
CA THR A 320 -9.77 21.67 -9.44
C THR A 320 -10.34 23.10 -9.47
N PRO A 321 -11.40 23.46 -8.72
CA PRO A 321 -11.94 24.83 -8.75
C PRO A 321 -10.96 25.89 -8.27
N PHE A 322 -10.02 25.54 -7.38
CA PHE A 322 -9.00 26.46 -6.88
C PHE A 322 -7.88 26.65 -7.92
N VAL A 323 -7.44 25.58 -8.58
CA VAL A 323 -6.44 25.67 -9.65
C VAL A 323 -6.99 26.42 -10.87
N GLU A 324 -8.27 26.22 -11.20
CA GLU A 324 -8.95 27.00 -12.25
C GLU A 324 -9.08 28.49 -11.88
N TRP A 325 -9.25 28.80 -10.60
CA TRP A 325 -9.29 30.18 -10.11
C TRP A 325 -7.93 30.87 -10.24
N LEU A 326 -6.83 30.20 -9.85
CA LEU A 326 -5.46 30.72 -10.01
C LEU A 326 -5.17 31.06 -11.48
N LYS A 327 -5.46 30.13 -12.39
CA LYS A 327 -5.25 30.33 -13.84
C LYS A 327 -6.04 31.49 -14.45
N ARG A 328 -7.20 31.81 -13.88
CA ARG A 328 -8.01 32.95 -14.34
C ARG A 328 -7.49 34.26 -13.81
N ALA A 329 -7.01 34.27 -12.56
CA ALA A 329 -6.40 35.46 -11.96
C ALA A 329 -5.14 35.88 -12.72
N ASP A 330 -4.29 34.91 -13.12
CA ASP A 330 -3.06 35.18 -13.89
C ASP A 330 -3.37 35.73 -15.30
N SER A 331 -4.43 35.23 -15.95
CA SER A 331 -4.86 35.72 -17.27
C SER A 331 -5.51 37.12 -17.27
N GLU A 332 -6.04 37.57 -16.13
CA GLU A 332 -6.63 38.91 -16.01
C GLU A 332 -5.55 39.99 -15.72
N GLU A 333 -4.40 39.63 -15.16
CA GLU A 333 -3.28 40.55 -14.90
C GLU A 333 -2.37 40.77 -16.13
N GLU A 334 -2.39 39.86 -17.12
CA GLU A 334 -1.66 40.03 -18.40
C GLU A 334 -2.41 40.89 -19.43
N GLU A 335 -3.69 41.22 -19.21
CA GLU A 335 -4.54 42.02 -20.11
C GLU A 335 -4.73 43.50 -19.69
N GLU A 336 -4.07 43.98 -18.63
CA GLU A 336 -3.94 45.41 -18.25
C GLU A 336 -2.52 45.96 -18.48
#